data_AF-A0A9P5K4Z9-F1
#
_entry.id   AF-A0A9P5K4Z9-F1
#
_cell.length_a   1.000
_cell.length_b   1.000
_cell.length_c   1.000
_cell.angle_alpha   90.00
_cell.angle_beta   90.00
_cell.angle_gamma   90.00
#
_symmetry.space_group_name_H-M   'P 1'
#
loop_
_entity.id
_entity.type
_entity.pdbx_description
1 polymer ?
#
loop_
_entity_poly.entity_id
_entity_poly.type
_entity_poly.pdbx_seq_one_letter_code
_entity_poly.pdbx_strand_id
1 'polypeptide(L)'
;MTSSRKSEERPLPAWYYRVNALYTGPDSDFISEDFDEDISDLESFKHGSTNEVAVTGECDCDCEDDDCEHRAEDENGVFDSDDSTSERSYRGPDADRYYELKELREDRKEHLRKLAKEKEDEKDYERRKVEEVRTAYETLKKAEKESETLHMGSLHYKTFRLYCPEHVEHFWTEFSSFKYIEFYYPDSHDDLTHGKKPRTDTRTVEGQICLDSKTDYQFHPFRSPTRPSRKKHALQLYQDDRQLVVQFISDEYVIVRVSRDLVFERNSRPIPESAPKTFKFMGILRTLEKAKAEARERREGRRWV
;
A
#
# COMPACT_ATOMS: atom_id res chain seq x y z
N MET A 1 -16.20 16.70 -64.22
CA MET A 1 -16.00 15.41 -63.51
C MET A 1 -15.47 15.73 -62.13
N THR A 2 -16.35 15.78 -61.14
CA THR A 2 -16.01 16.04 -59.74
C THR A 2 -15.44 14.75 -59.15
N SER A 3 -14.14 14.75 -58.87
CA SER A 3 -13.47 13.67 -58.15
C SER A 3 -13.93 13.70 -56.70
N SER A 4 -14.87 12.82 -56.35
CA SER A 4 -15.29 12.59 -54.98
C SER A 4 -14.14 11.86 -54.27
N ARG A 5 -13.35 12.59 -53.48
CA ARG A 5 -12.46 12.00 -52.48
C ARG A 5 -13.37 11.26 -51.49
N LYS A 6 -13.53 9.95 -51.67
CA LYS A 6 -13.94 9.07 -50.57
C LYS A 6 -12.88 9.23 -49.50
N SER A 7 -13.21 9.89 -48.41
CA SER A 7 -12.44 9.77 -47.17
C SER A 7 -12.43 8.29 -46.82
N GLU A 8 -11.26 7.66 -46.89
CA GLU A 8 -11.06 6.34 -46.29
C GLU A 8 -11.34 6.52 -44.80
N GLU A 9 -12.50 6.04 -44.35
CA GLU A 9 -12.81 5.95 -42.92
C GLU A 9 -11.76 5.02 -42.31
N ARG A 10 -10.81 5.61 -41.57
CA ARG A 10 -9.86 4.81 -40.80
C ARG A 10 -10.66 3.96 -39.82
N PRO A 11 -10.42 2.64 -39.74
CA PRO A 11 -11.10 1.82 -38.76
C PRO A 11 -10.78 2.33 -37.36
N LEU A 12 -11.79 2.38 -36.49
CA LEU A 12 -11.58 2.79 -35.11
C LEU A 12 -10.73 1.75 -34.35
N PRO A 13 -10.06 2.14 -33.25
CA PRO A 13 -9.29 1.20 -32.44
C PRO A 13 -10.13 0.01 -31.93
N ALA A 14 -9.52 -1.16 -31.78
CA ALA A 14 -10.20 -2.38 -31.33
C ALA A 14 -10.90 -2.21 -29.97
N TRP A 15 -10.29 -1.46 -29.05
CA TRP A 15 -10.86 -1.14 -27.73
C TRP A 15 -12.24 -0.47 -27.85
N TYR A 16 -12.43 0.40 -28.85
CA TYR A 16 -13.68 1.13 -29.05
C TYR A 16 -14.81 0.17 -29.36
N TYR A 17 -14.62 -0.78 -30.27
CA TYR A 17 -15.67 -1.74 -30.63
C TYR A 17 -16.06 -2.63 -29.46
N ARG A 18 -15.08 -3.10 -28.66
CA ARG A 18 -15.32 -3.92 -27.47
C ARG A 18 -16.14 -3.14 -26.43
N VAL A 19 -15.65 -1.97 -26.04
CA VAL A 19 -16.29 -1.15 -25.01
C VAL A 19 -17.64 -0.62 -25.47
N ASN A 20 -17.78 -0.22 -26.74
CA ASN A 20 -19.05 0.24 -27.30
C ASN A 20 -20.11 -0.87 -27.27
N ALA A 21 -19.73 -2.13 -27.53
CA ALA A 21 -20.65 -3.25 -27.43
C ALA A 21 -21.17 -3.47 -25.99
N LEU A 22 -20.32 -3.25 -24.98
CA LEU A 22 -20.72 -3.29 -23.57
C LEU A 22 -21.60 -2.09 -23.21
N TYR A 23 -21.19 -0.88 -23.61
CA TYR A 23 -21.87 0.37 -23.31
C TYR A 23 -23.29 0.44 -23.92
N THR A 24 -23.49 -0.12 -25.12
CA THR A 24 -24.79 -0.11 -25.83
C THR A 24 -25.61 -1.39 -25.66
N GLY A 25 -25.12 -2.36 -24.90
CA GLY A 25 -25.80 -3.63 -24.70
C GLY A 25 -27.18 -3.47 -24.03
N PRO A 26 -28.13 -4.36 -24.31
CA PRO A 26 -29.47 -4.34 -23.68
C PRO A 26 -29.43 -4.54 -22.15
N ASP A 27 -28.34 -5.11 -21.64
CA ASP A 27 -28.04 -5.32 -20.20
C ASP A 27 -26.76 -4.54 -19.80
N SER A 28 -26.63 -3.27 -20.23
CA SER A 28 -25.41 -2.48 -20.02
C SER A 28 -25.19 -2.12 -18.53
N ASP A 29 -24.31 -2.91 -17.88
CA ASP A 29 -23.68 -2.64 -16.58
C ASP A 29 -22.28 -2.03 -16.77
N PHE A 30 -22.14 -1.10 -17.73
CA PHE A 30 -20.85 -0.52 -18.06
C PHE A 30 -20.20 0.18 -16.84
N ILE A 31 -18.95 -0.18 -16.57
CA ILE A 31 -18.14 0.39 -15.49
C ILE A 31 -16.74 0.77 -16.00
N SER A 32 -16.07 1.67 -15.28
CA SER A 32 -14.75 2.17 -15.68
C SER A 32 -13.68 1.06 -15.76
N GLU A 33 -13.84 0.01 -14.98
CA GLU A 33 -13.01 -1.19 -14.94
C GLU A 33 -13.06 -1.98 -16.25
N ASP A 34 -14.11 -1.83 -17.06
CA ASP A 34 -14.21 -2.51 -18.36
C ASP A 34 -13.07 -2.08 -19.28
N PHE A 35 -12.53 -0.87 -19.13
CA PHE A 35 -11.36 -0.41 -19.89
C PHE A 35 -10.04 -1.09 -19.48
N ASP A 36 -9.96 -1.72 -18.30
CA ASP A 36 -8.69 -2.26 -17.77
C ASP A 36 -8.08 -3.33 -18.68
N GLU A 37 -8.91 -4.11 -19.41
CA GLU A 37 -8.44 -5.09 -20.39
C GLU A 37 -7.70 -4.47 -21.59
N ASP A 38 -8.00 -3.21 -21.92
CA ASP A 38 -7.39 -2.47 -23.03
C ASP A 38 -6.36 -1.43 -22.56
N ILE A 39 -6.06 -1.36 -21.27
CA ILE A 39 -5.04 -0.47 -20.69
C ILE A 39 -3.83 -1.33 -20.29
N SER A 40 -3.07 -1.77 -21.29
CA SER A 40 -1.87 -2.60 -21.12
C SER A 40 -0.60 -1.80 -20.80
N ASP A 41 -0.60 -0.48 -21.05
CA ASP A 41 0.63 0.32 -21.11
C ASP A 41 1.12 0.83 -19.75
N LEU A 42 0.52 0.40 -18.64
CA LEU A 42 0.93 0.82 -17.30
C LEU A 42 2.12 0.03 -16.76
N GLU A 43 2.49 -1.10 -17.36
CA GLU A 43 3.64 -1.92 -16.94
C GLU A 43 4.99 -1.39 -17.44
N SER A 44 5.02 -0.58 -18.51
CA SER A 44 6.25 -0.11 -19.15
C SER A 44 7.05 0.92 -18.33
N PHE A 45 6.52 1.40 -17.21
CA PHE A 45 7.26 2.27 -16.28
C PHE A 45 8.19 1.51 -15.31
N LYS A 46 8.14 0.17 -15.30
CA LYS A 46 9.08 -0.67 -14.55
C LYS A 46 10.32 -0.99 -15.38
N HIS A 47 11.20 -0.02 -15.66
CA HIS A 47 12.65 -0.23 -15.83
C HIS A 47 13.42 1.09 -16.04
N GLY A 48 13.25 2.05 -15.13
CA GLY A 48 14.27 3.09 -14.89
C GLY A 48 15.30 2.61 -13.87
N SER A 49 15.98 1.49 -14.16
CA SER A 49 17.09 1.03 -13.32
C SER A 49 18.19 2.08 -13.38
N THR A 50 18.49 2.68 -12.23
CA THR A 50 19.71 3.43 -11.96
C THR A 50 20.92 2.64 -12.47
N ASN A 51 21.39 3.00 -13.66
CA ASN A 51 22.77 2.83 -14.04
C ASN A 51 23.31 4.24 -14.24
N GLU A 52 24.09 4.67 -13.27
CA GLU A 52 25.02 5.77 -13.41
C GLU A 52 25.93 5.45 -14.60
N VAL A 53 25.62 6.02 -15.76
CA VAL A 53 26.59 6.20 -16.83
C VAL A 53 26.74 7.70 -16.98
N ALA A 54 27.79 8.22 -16.34
CA ALA A 54 28.29 9.55 -16.63
C ALA A 54 28.64 9.62 -18.12
N VAL A 55 27.77 10.23 -18.92
CA VAL A 55 28.10 10.65 -20.28
C VAL A 55 28.49 12.11 -20.17
N THR A 56 29.80 12.34 -20.02
CA THR A 56 30.43 13.60 -20.38
C THR A 56 30.32 13.74 -21.91
N GLY A 57 29.27 14.42 -22.37
CA GLY A 57 29.15 14.87 -23.75
C GLY A 57 29.63 16.32 -23.83
N GLU A 58 30.84 16.52 -24.36
CA GLU A 58 31.30 17.83 -24.81
C GLU A 58 30.35 18.33 -25.90
N CYS A 59 29.67 19.47 -25.67
CA CYS A 59 28.99 20.21 -26.74
C CYS A 59 29.99 21.22 -27.30
N ASP A 60 30.53 20.92 -28.48
CA ASP A 60 31.13 21.92 -29.36
C ASP A 60 29.98 22.67 -30.05
N CYS A 61 29.45 23.67 -29.35
CA CYS A 61 28.46 24.59 -29.89
C CYS A 61 28.91 26.02 -29.53
N ASP A 62 29.68 26.61 -30.44
CA ASP A 62 30.13 28.01 -30.39
C ASP A 62 28.94 28.92 -30.77
N CYS A 63 28.13 29.26 -29.77
CA CYS A 63 27.01 30.19 -29.91
C CYS A 63 27.18 31.36 -28.94
N GLU A 64 27.80 32.43 -29.43
CA GLU A 64 27.69 33.77 -28.83
C GLU A 64 26.30 34.33 -29.17
N ASP A 65 25.28 33.97 -28.39
CA ASP A 65 24.11 34.82 -28.10
C ASP A 65 23.22 34.15 -27.04
N ASP A 66 22.86 34.93 -26.03
CA ASP A 66 22.24 34.56 -24.75
C ASP A 66 20.71 34.47 -24.89
N ASP A 67 20.17 33.35 -25.41
CA ASP A 67 18.75 32.96 -25.26
C ASP A 67 18.45 31.53 -25.81
N CYS A 68 18.88 30.49 -25.10
CA CYS A 68 18.48 29.11 -25.38
C CYS A 68 17.79 28.46 -24.17
N GLU A 69 16.47 28.62 -24.09
CA GLU A 69 15.59 27.82 -23.22
C GLU A 69 15.56 26.35 -23.69
N HIS A 70 16.50 25.54 -23.21
CA HIS A 70 16.42 24.09 -23.36
C HIS A 70 15.41 23.51 -22.37
N ARG A 71 14.14 23.43 -22.79
CA ARG A 71 13.20 22.47 -22.24
C ARG A 71 13.73 21.07 -22.58
N ALA A 72 14.27 20.38 -21.57
CA ALA A 72 14.66 18.98 -21.72
C ALA A 72 13.41 18.16 -22.05
N GLU A 73 13.24 17.84 -23.33
CA GLU A 73 12.31 16.81 -23.76
C GLU A 73 12.91 15.46 -23.34
N ASP A 74 12.29 14.86 -22.33
CA ASP A 74 12.43 13.45 -21.99
C ASP A 74 11.90 12.62 -23.18
N GLU A 75 12.78 12.41 -24.15
CA GLU A 75 12.64 11.39 -25.18
C GLU A 75 12.82 10.01 -24.52
N ASN A 76 11.77 9.48 -23.89
CA ASN A 76 11.53 8.03 -23.80
C ASN A 76 10.10 7.63 -23.40
N GLY A 77 9.11 8.45 -23.78
CA GLY A 77 7.74 7.95 -23.93
C GLY A 77 7.64 7.14 -25.22
N VAL A 78 7.41 5.82 -25.15
CA VAL A 78 6.84 5.08 -26.28
C VAL A 78 5.45 5.67 -26.50
N PHE A 79 5.41 6.68 -27.37
CA PHE A 79 4.23 7.40 -27.78
C PHE A 79 3.39 6.46 -28.63
N ASP A 80 2.18 6.15 -28.18
CA ASP A 80 1.20 5.45 -28.99
C ASP A 80 0.90 6.34 -30.20
N SER A 81 1.59 6.04 -31.30
CA SER A 81 1.77 6.92 -32.46
C SER A 81 0.47 7.18 -33.23
N ASP A 82 -0.66 6.62 -32.80
CA ASP A 82 -1.94 6.78 -33.51
C ASP A 82 -3.00 7.59 -32.74
N ASP A 83 -2.78 7.97 -31.47
CA ASP A 83 -3.89 8.49 -30.61
C ASP A 83 -3.73 9.94 -30.11
N SER A 84 -2.65 10.62 -30.50
CA SER A 84 -2.34 11.99 -30.04
C SER A 84 -2.89 13.11 -30.94
N THR A 85 -4.00 12.87 -31.64
CA THR A 85 -4.75 13.95 -32.28
C THR A 85 -5.80 14.48 -31.30
N SER A 86 -5.45 15.57 -30.60
CA SER A 86 -6.38 16.40 -29.82
C SER A 86 -7.50 16.99 -30.70
N GLU A 87 -7.25 17.10 -32.00
CA GLU A 87 -8.27 17.46 -32.96
C GLU A 87 -9.23 16.29 -33.19
N ARG A 88 -10.54 16.53 -33.07
CA ARG A 88 -11.57 15.57 -33.50
C ARG A 88 -11.37 15.30 -35.00
N SER A 89 -10.58 14.30 -35.34
CA SER A 89 -10.20 13.91 -36.69
C SER A 89 -11.19 12.90 -37.29
N TYR A 90 -11.81 12.09 -36.45
CA TYR A 90 -12.88 11.17 -36.82
C TYR A 90 -14.22 11.91 -36.96
N ARG A 91 -14.91 11.66 -38.08
CA ARG A 91 -16.17 12.31 -38.47
C ARG A 91 -17.26 11.28 -38.84
N GLY A 92 -17.06 10.02 -38.44
CA GLY A 92 -18.04 8.97 -38.69
C GLY A 92 -19.34 9.18 -37.92
N PRO A 93 -20.38 8.36 -38.20
CA PRO A 93 -21.71 8.51 -37.62
C PRO A 93 -21.74 8.34 -36.10
N ASP A 94 -20.76 7.64 -35.54
CA ASP A 94 -20.58 7.37 -34.11
C ASP A 94 -19.45 8.21 -33.49
N ALA A 95 -19.01 9.30 -34.15
CA ALA A 95 -17.89 10.11 -33.70
C ALA A 95 -18.06 10.69 -32.30
N ASP A 96 -19.24 11.21 -31.96
CA ASP A 96 -19.48 11.74 -30.62
C ASP A 96 -19.31 10.66 -29.54
N ARG A 97 -19.81 9.45 -29.81
CA ARG A 97 -19.67 8.30 -28.91
C ARG A 97 -18.21 7.84 -28.80
N TYR A 98 -17.49 7.82 -29.92
CA TYR A 98 -16.07 7.50 -29.91
C TYR A 98 -15.28 8.46 -29.02
N TYR A 99 -15.51 9.77 -29.13
CA TYR A 99 -14.82 10.74 -28.30
C TYR A 99 -15.25 10.68 -26.82
N GLU A 100 -16.51 10.38 -26.52
CA GLU A 100 -16.97 10.14 -25.14
C GLU A 100 -16.26 8.94 -24.51
N LEU A 101 -16.24 7.79 -25.18
CA LEU A 101 -15.56 6.60 -24.66
C LEU A 101 -14.03 6.77 -24.61
N LYS A 102 -13.47 7.60 -25.50
CA LYS A 102 -12.04 7.95 -25.47
C LYS A 102 -11.70 8.78 -24.22
N GLU A 103 -12.51 9.79 -23.90
CA GLU A 103 -12.34 10.61 -22.70
C GLU A 103 -12.42 9.74 -21.43
N LEU A 104 -13.43 8.88 -21.32
CA LEU A 104 -13.57 7.94 -20.20
C LEU A 104 -12.40 6.96 -20.06
N ARG A 105 -11.84 6.50 -21.20
CA ARG A 105 -10.64 5.65 -21.21
C ARG A 105 -9.42 6.40 -20.69
N GLU A 106 -9.23 7.66 -21.09
CA GLU A 106 -8.12 8.49 -20.60
C GLU A 106 -8.26 8.83 -19.11
N ASP A 107 -9.47 9.14 -18.64
CA ASP A 107 -9.76 9.31 -17.22
C ASP A 107 -9.41 8.05 -16.41
N ARG A 108 -9.76 6.86 -16.93
CA ARG A 108 -9.41 5.59 -16.30
C ARG A 108 -7.89 5.38 -16.25
N LYS A 109 -7.16 5.71 -17.31
CA LYS A 109 -5.70 5.63 -17.32
C LYS A 109 -5.08 6.56 -16.27
N GLU A 110 -5.55 7.81 -16.18
CA GLU A 110 -5.07 8.75 -15.17
C GLU A 110 -5.37 8.25 -13.75
N HIS A 111 -6.59 7.74 -13.53
CA HIS A 111 -6.98 7.13 -12.26
C HIS A 111 -6.05 5.97 -11.85
N LEU A 112 -5.78 5.04 -12.77
CA LEU A 112 -4.88 3.91 -12.51
C LEU A 112 -3.44 4.37 -12.22
N ARG A 113 -2.93 5.38 -12.93
CA ARG A 113 -1.61 5.97 -12.65
C ARG A 113 -1.56 6.57 -11.24
N LYS A 114 -2.62 7.27 -10.84
CA LYS A 114 -2.74 7.84 -9.49
C LYS A 114 -2.76 6.75 -8.43
N LEU A 115 -3.55 5.69 -8.61
CA LEU A 115 -3.59 4.55 -7.68
C LEU A 115 -2.24 3.83 -7.58
N ALA A 116 -1.53 3.66 -8.69
CA ALA A 116 -0.19 3.06 -8.71
C ALA A 116 0.82 3.92 -7.94
N LYS A 117 0.77 5.24 -8.14
CA LYS A 117 1.60 6.20 -7.40
C LYS A 117 1.28 6.17 -5.90
N GLU A 118 0.00 6.21 -5.53
CA GLU A 118 -0.42 6.15 -4.11
C GLU A 118 0.00 4.83 -3.44
N LYS A 119 -0.08 3.70 -4.15
CA LYS A 119 0.41 2.40 -3.66
C LYS A 119 1.91 2.45 -3.40
N GLU A 120 2.70 3.00 -4.32
CA GLU A 120 4.15 3.07 -4.16
C GLU A 120 4.56 4.05 -3.05
N ASP A 121 3.91 5.21 -2.96
CA ASP A 121 4.10 6.19 -1.88
C ASP A 121 3.82 5.57 -0.50
N GLU A 122 2.76 4.74 -0.37
CA GLU A 122 2.49 4.02 0.87
C GLU A 122 3.56 2.96 1.15
N LYS A 123 4.03 2.22 0.12
CA LYS A 123 5.13 1.26 0.31
C LYS A 123 6.39 1.96 0.81
N ASP A 124 6.72 3.13 0.26
CA ASP A 124 7.85 3.95 0.74
C ASP A 124 7.66 4.44 2.17
N TYR A 125 6.46 4.89 2.50
CA TYR A 125 6.11 5.27 3.87
C TYR A 125 6.32 4.09 4.84
N GLU A 126 5.82 2.90 4.50
CA GLU A 126 6.01 1.72 5.33
C GLU A 126 7.47 1.27 5.40
N ARG A 127 8.25 1.39 4.32
CA ARG A 127 9.70 1.10 4.31
C ARG A 127 10.43 1.97 5.34
N ARG A 128 10.12 3.27 5.40
CA ARG A 128 10.71 4.20 6.39
C ARG A 128 10.40 3.78 7.82
N LYS A 129 9.15 3.40 8.11
CA LYS A 129 8.74 2.91 9.44
C LYS A 129 9.33 1.56 9.80
N VAL A 130 9.49 0.67 8.81
CA VAL A 130 10.20 -0.60 8.99
C VAL A 130 11.65 -0.38 9.40
N GLU A 131 12.33 0.61 8.81
CA GLU A 131 13.73 0.91 9.13
C GLU A 131 13.91 1.53 10.53
N GLU A 132 12.94 2.33 11.00
CA GLU A 132 12.87 2.81 12.39
C GLU A 132 12.91 1.63 13.39
N VAL A 133 12.08 0.61 13.17
CA VAL A 133 12.04 -0.59 14.02
C VAL A 133 13.29 -1.46 13.87
N ARG A 134 13.86 -1.55 12.67
CA ARG A 134 15.13 -2.27 12.43
C ARG A 134 16.28 -1.62 13.21
N THR A 135 16.35 -0.30 13.21
CA THR A 135 17.34 0.45 14.01
C THR A 135 17.19 0.13 15.50
N ALA A 136 15.96 0.15 16.02
CA ALA A 136 15.70 -0.23 17.42
C ALA A 136 16.07 -1.69 17.72
N TYR A 137 15.89 -2.59 16.76
CA TYR A 137 16.29 -3.99 16.88
C TYR A 137 17.81 -4.19 16.93
N GLU A 138 18.58 -3.42 16.15
CA GLU A 138 20.04 -3.45 16.23
C GLU A 138 20.55 -2.85 17.55
N THR A 139 19.90 -1.79 18.06
CA THR A 139 20.20 -1.26 19.41
C THR A 139 19.96 -2.32 20.49
N LEU A 140 18.85 -3.06 20.41
CA LEU A 140 18.58 -4.17 21.33
C LEU A 140 19.68 -5.24 21.26
N LYS A 141 20.10 -5.63 20.05
CA LYS A 141 21.19 -6.61 19.89
C LYS A 141 22.49 -6.16 20.55
N LYS A 142 22.81 -4.87 20.45
CA LYS A 142 24.00 -4.28 21.08
C LYS A 142 23.88 -4.32 22.61
N ALA A 143 22.76 -3.81 23.15
CA ALA A 143 22.48 -3.83 24.58
C ALA A 143 22.52 -5.25 25.18
N GLU A 144 21.97 -6.26 24.47
CA GLU A 144 22.05 -7.67 24.89
C GLU A 144 23.51 -8.18 24.96
N LYS A 145 24.38 -7.78 24.02
CA LYS A 145 25.80 -8.15 24.04
C LYS A 145 26.55 -7.48 25.18
N GLU A 146 26.19 -6.24 25.49
CA GLU A 146 26.78 -5.42 26.55
C GLU A 146 26.17 -5.76 27.93
N SER A 147 25.23 -6.71 28.00
CA SER A 147 24.49 -7.10 29.21
C SER A 147 23.80 -5.92 29.90
N GLU A 148 23.38 -4.93 29.13
CA GLU A 148 22.66 -3.77 29.62
C GLU A 148 21.26 -4.18 30.13
N THR A 149 20.85 -3.59 31.25
CA THR A 149 19.53 -3.87 31.81
C THR A 149 18.49 -2.95 31.17
N LEU A 150 17.78 -3.47 30.18
CA LEU A 150 16.62 -2.80 29.60
C LEU A 150 15.34 -3.16 30.37
N HIS A 151 14.52 -2.16 30.66
CA HIS A 151 13.22 -2.33 31.31
C HIS A 151 12.10 -2.14 30.28
N MET A 152 11.08 -3.01 30.33
CA MET A 152 9.82 -2.84 29.60
C MET A 152 8.71 -2.37 30.55
N GLY A 153 8.00 -1.31 30.19
CA GLY A 153 6.87 -0.82 30.94
C GLY A 153 5.66 -1.76 30.85
N SER A 154 4.54 -1.31 31.41
CA SER A 154 3.26 -2.01 31.27
C SER A 154 2.82 -2.05 29.80
N LEU A 155 2.36 -3.21 29.32
CA LEU A 155 1.73 -3.32 27.99
C LEU A 155 0.26 -2.88 27.99
N HIS A 156 -0.37 -2.72 29.15
CA HIS A 156 -1.79 -2.35 29.23
C HIS A 156 -2.08 -1.02 28.53
N TYR A 157 -3.14 -1.01 27.72
CA TYR A 157 -3.60 0.12 26.93
C TYR A 157 -2.57 0.62 25.90
N LYS A 158 -1.64 -0.24 25.49
CA LYS A 158 -0.72 0.08 24.40
C LYS A 158 -1.25 -0.42 23.08
N THR A 159 -1.35 0.50 22.14
CA THR A 159 -1.61 0.21 20.73
C THR A 159 -0.34 0.42 19.93
N PHE A 160 0.07 -0.55 19.14
CA PHE A 160 1.17 -0.42 18.20
C PHE A 160 0.61 -0.41 16.79
N ARG A 161 0.92 0.63 16.01
CA ARG A 161 0.61 0.67 14.58
C ARG A 161 1.60 -0.21 13.83
N LEU A 162 1.11 -1.01 12.91
CA LEU A 162 1.85 -2.04 12.19
C LEU A 162 2.16 -1.62 10.76
N TYR A 163 3.38 -1.89 10.30
CA TYR A 163 3.88 -1.58 8.96
C TYR A 163 4.54 -2.82 8.33
N CYS A 164 4.22 -3.12 7.07
CA CYS A 164 4.73 -4.24 6.28
C CYS A 164 4.55 -3.94 4.77
N PRO A 165 5.58 -3.44 4.06
CA PRO A 165 5.48 -3.08 2.65
C PRO A 165 4.99 -4.23 1.76
N GLU A 166 5.31 -5.47 2.13
CA GLU A 166 4.81 -6.67 1.44
C GLU A 166 3.29 -6.84 1.59
N HIS A 167 2.72 -6.43 2.73
CA HIS A 167 1.26 -6.38 2.90
C HIS A 167 0.64 -5.35 1.95
N VAL A 168 1.26 -4.18 1.77
CA VAL A 168 0.79 -3.21 0.79
C VAL A 168 0.89 -3.78 -0.62
N GLU A 169 1.96 -4.51 -0.96
CA GLU A 169 2.09 -5.10 -2.29
C GLU A 169 0.93 -6.04 -2.65
N HIS A 170 0.51 -6.89 -1.70
CA HIS A 170 -0.47 -7.95 -1.97
C HIS A 170 -1.89 -7.67 -1.49
N PHE A 171 -2.09 -6.63 -0.67
CA PHE A 171 -3.36 -6.33 -0.02
C PHE A 171 -3.73 -4.84 -0.12
N TRP A 172 -3.13 -4.08 -1.05
CA TRP A 172 -3.49 -2.68 -1.24
C TRP A 172 -4.96 -2.52 -1.63
N THR A 173 -5.65 -1.65 -0.90
CA THR A 173 -6.97 -1.13 -1.25
C THR A 173 -7.01 0.35 -0.90
N GLU A 174 -7.82 1.13 -1.61
CA GLU A 174 -8.02 2.57 -1.37
C GLU A 174 -8.48 2.88 0.08
N PHE A 175 -9.01 1.87 0.78
CA PHE A 175 -9.53 1.98 2.14
C PHE A 175 -8.62 1.37 3.21
N SER A 176 -7.52 0.69 2.84
CA SER A 176 -6.65 -0.04 3.76
C SER A 176 -5.69 0.91 4.49
N SER A 177 -6.15 1.54 5.57
CA SER A 177 -5.34 2.57 6.24
C SER A 177 -4.92 2.28 7.67
N PHE A 178 -5.43 1.24 8.35
CA PHE A 178 -5.11 1.02 9.76
C PHE A 178 -4.84 -0.44 10.09
N LYS A 179 -3.56 -0.73 10.39
CA LYS A 179 -3.08 -2.01 10.92
C LYS A 179 -2.54 -1.76 12.32
N TYR A 180 -2.99 -2.52 13.30
CA TYR A 180 -2.50 -2.35 14.68
C TYR A 180 -2.60 -3.62 15.50
N ILE A 181 -1.81 -3.68 16.56
CA ILE A 181 -1.97 -4.63 17.66
C ILE A 181 -2.18 -3.84 18.94
N GLU A 182 -3.18 -4.22 19.73
CA GLU A 182 -3.56 -3.57 20.97
C GLU A 182 -3.52 -4.57 22.12
N PHE A 183 -3.13 -4.08 23.29
CA PHE A 183 -3.00 -4.84 24.51
C PHE A 183 -3.83 -4.20 25.63
N TYR A 184 -4.67 -4.97 26.31
CA TYR A 184 -5.57 -4.53 27.38
C TYR A 184 -5.59 -5.52 28.55
N TYR A 185 -6.27 -5.15 29.64
CA TYR A 185 -6.46 -6.05 30.78
C TYR A 185 -7.38 -7.19 30.36
N PRO A 186 -7.07 -8.46 30.70
CA PRO A 186 -8.00 -9.55 30.48
C PRO A 186 -9.34 -9.21 31.10
N ASP A 187 -10.43 -9.37 30.35
CA ASP A 187 -11.75 -9.08 30.88
C ASP A 187 -12.01 -9.98 32.08
N SER A 188 -12.21 -9.40 33.26
CA SER A 188 -12.57 -10.14 34.46
C SER A 188 -14.06 -10.52 34.36
N HIS A 189 -14.40 -11.43 33.45
CA HIS A 189 -15.78 -11.87 33.28
C HIS A 189 -16.31 -12.72 34.46
N ASP A 190 -15.53 -12.88 35.54
CA ASP A 190 -15.77 -13.92 36.56
C ASP A 190 -15.92 -13.42 38.01
N ASP A 191 -16.15 -12.13 38.28
CA ASP A 191 -16.23 -11.64 39.68
C ASP A 191 -17.41 -10.72 40.01
N LEU A 192 -18.58 -10.98 39.41
CA LEU A 192 -19.85 -10.42 39.92
C LEU A 192 -20.54 -11.32 40.96
N THR A 193 -20.05 -12.54 41.22
CA THR A 193 -20.73 -13.50 42.11
C THR A 193 -20.06 -13.72 43.46
N HIS A 194 -18.77 -13.39 43.64
CA HIS A 194 -18.13 -13.47 44.95
C HIS A 194 -17.21 -12.28 45.19
N GLY A 195 -17.43 -11.52 46.26
CA GLY A 195 -16.73 -10.27 46.59
C GLY A 195 -15.24 -10.38 46.95
N LYS A 196 -14.46 -11.19 46.22
CA LYS A 196 -12.99 -11.17 46.22
C LYS A 196 -12.58 -10.47 44.94
N LYS A 197 -11.85 -9.35 45.03
CA LYS A 197 -11.15 -8.85 43.85
C LYS A 197 -10.25 -9.97 43.33
N PRO A 198 -10.31 -10.34 42.05
CA PRO A 198 -9.37 -11.29 41.53
C PRO A 198 -8.00 -10.63 41.71
N ARG A 199 -7.05 -11.36 42.29
CA ARG A 199 -5.64 -10.99 42.21
C ARG A 199 -5.24 -11.19 40.75
N THR A 200 -5.71 -10.34 39.85
CA THR A 200 -5.24 -10.30 38.47
C THR A 200 -3.75 -10.04 38.56
N ASP A 201 -2.93 -11.02 38.16
CA ASP A 201 -1.50 -10.79 37.97
C ASP A 201 -1.41 -9.57 37.05
N THR A 202 -0.86 -8.46 37.57
CA THR A 202 -0.78 -7.16 36.89
C THR A 202 0.08 -7.20 35.64
N ARG A 203 0.60 -8.38 35.29
CA ARG A 203 1.36 -8.67 34.09
C ARG A 203 0.61 -9.55 33.09
N THR A 204 -0.58 -10.04 33.42
CA THR A 204 -1.40 -10.78 32.45
C THR A 204 -2.08 -9.79 31.54
N VAL A 205 -1.90 -9.98 30.24
CA VAL A 205 -2.35 -9.06 29.21
C VAL A 205 -3.07 -9.86 28.14
N GLU A 206 -4.20 -9.33 27.70
CA GLU A 206 -4.95 -9.81 26.54
C GLU A 206 -4.85 -8.78 25.42
N GLY A 207 -5.36 -9.09 24.23
CA GLY A 207 -5.35 -8.13 23.17
C GLY A 207 -5.95 -8.62 21.88
N GLN A 208 -5.88 -7.73 20.89
CA GLN A 208 -6.35 -7.97 19.55
C GLN A 208 -5.38 -7.42 18.51
N ILE A 209 -5.44 -7.99 17.31
CA ILE A 209 -4.74 -7.50 16.13
C ILE A 209 -5.76 -7.21 15.03
N CYS A 210 -5.65 -6.04 14.41
CA CYS A 210 -6.39 -5.67 13.21
C CYS A 210 -5.41 -5.51 12.05
N LEU A 211 -5.65 -6.25 10.96
CA LEU A 211 -4.80 -6.27 9.76
C LEU A 211 -5.42 -5.50 8.59
N ASP A 212 -6.73 -5.27 8.61
CA ASP A 212 -7.47 -4.40 7.70
C ASP A 212 -8.81 -3.99 8.36
N SER A 213 -9.75 -3.46 7.58
CA SER A 213 -11.09 -3.08 8.06
C SER A 213 -12.03 -4.25 8.35
N LYS A 214 -11.66 -5.48 7.98
CA LYS A 214 -12.50 -6.68 8.06
C LYS A 214 -11.88 -7.79 8.90
N THR A 215 -10.60 -7.71 9.24
CA THR A 215 -9.75 -8.79 9.74
C THR A 215 -9.20 -8.40 11.09
N ASP A 216 -9.88 -8.87 12.12
CA ASP A 216 -9.54 -8.73 13.52
C ASP A 216 -9.47 -10.09 14.21
N TYR A 217 -8.44 -10.27 15.04
CA TYR A 217 -8.25 -11.48 15.84
C TYR A 217 -7.95 -11.12 17.28
N GLN A 218 -8.59 -11.82 18.21
CA GLN A 218 -8.30 -11.74 19.64
C GLN A 218 -7.37 -12.89 20.01
N PHE A 219 -6.45 -12.64 20.92
CA PHE A 219 -5.54 -13.67 21.41
C PHE A 219 -5.69 -13.86 22.91
N HIS A 220 -5.49 -15.10 23.35
CA HIS A 220 -5.59 -15.49 24.75
C HIS A 220 -4.64 -14.69 25.65
N PRO A 221 -5.01 -14.49 26.93
CA PRO A 221 -4.16 -13.84 27.90
C PRO A 221 -2.79 -14.49 28.03
N PHE A 222 -1.76 -13.66 28.05
CA PHE A 222 -0.38 -14.10 28.23
C PHE A 222 0.34 -13.23 29.25
N ARG A 223 1.47 -13.73 29.75
CA ARG A 223 2.29 -12.99 30.70
C ARG A 223 3.21 -12.01 29.97
N SER A 224 3.02 -10.72 30.20
CA SER A 224 3.83 -9.64 29.67
C SER A 224 5.32 -9.84 30.00
N PRO A 225 6.22 -9.67 29.02
CA PRO A 225 7.65 -9.58 29.28
C PRO A 225 7.95 -8.41 30.21
N THR A 226 9.00 -8.55 31.02
CA THR A 226 9.52 -7.48 31.88
C THR A 226 10.70 -6.75 31.26
N ARG A 227 11.30 -7.35 30.22
CA ARG A 227 12.46 -6.81 29.53
C ARG A 227 12.28 -7.03 28.03
N PRO A 228 12.74 -6.07 27.21
CA PRO A 228 12.86 -6.31 25.78
C PRO A 228 13.84 -7.43 25.49
N SER A 229 13.55 -8.22 24.47
CA SER A 229 14.44 -9.32 24.07
C SER A 229 14.11 -9.81 22.66
N ARG A 230 15.06 -10.54 22.07
CA ARG A 230 14.82 -11.27 20.82
C ARG A 230 13.90 -12.49 20.96
N LYS A 231 13.41 -12.81 22.17
CA LYS A 231 12.51 -13.94 22.40
C LYS A 231 11.20 -13.77 21.62
N LYS A 232 10.75 -14.86 21.01
CA LYS A 232 9.48 -14.96 20.31
C LYS A 232 8.39 -15.41 21.28
N HIS A 233 7.28 -14.70 21.31
CA HIS A 233 6.09 -15.03 22.06
C HIS A 233 5.01 -15.47 21.07
N ALA A 234 4.66 -16.74 21.10
CA ALA A 234 3.51 -17.23 20.36
C ALA A 234 2.24 -16.92 21.16
N LEU A 235 1.31 -16.19 20.54
CA LEU A 235 0.02 -15.81 21.12
C LEU A 235 -1.05 -16.61 20.40
N GLN A 236 -1.74 -17.47 21.16
CA GLN A 236 -2.83 -18.31 20.66
C GLN A 236 -4.07 -17.45 20.39
N LEU A 237 -4.71 -17.62 19.25
CA LEU A 237 -5.95 -16.94 18.92
C LEU A 237 -7.14 -17.61 19.62
N TYR A 238 -8.24 -16.87 19.84
CA TYR A 238 -9.47 -17.43 20.40
C TYR A 238 -10.29 -18.23 19.38
N GLN A 239 -10.18 -17.85 18.11
CA GLN A 239 -11.01 -18.40 17.04
C GLN A 239 -10.67 -19.88 16.76
N ASP A 240 -9.42 -20.28 16.94
CA ASP A 240 -8.91 -21.61 16.63
C ASP A 240 -7.49 -21.85 17.21
N ASP A 241 -6.88 -22.98 16.84
CA ASP A 241 -5.54 -23.37 17.29
C ASP A 241 -4.38 -22.59 16.61
N ARG A 242 -4.67 -21.59 15.78
CA ARG A 242 -3.62 -20.77 15.15
C ARG A 242 -3.06 -19.77 16.14
N GLN A 243 -1.89 -19.27 15.79
CA GLN A 243 -1.12 -18.35 16.61
C GLN A 243 -0.46 -17.28 15.77
N LEU A 244 -0.29 -16.10 16.35
CA LEU A 244 0.61 -15.07 15.85
C LEU A 244 1.87 -15.02 16.74
N VAL A 245 2.96 -14.48 16.21
CA VAL A 245 4.22 -14.39 16.97
C VAL A 245 4.64 -12.95 17.17
N VAL A 246 4.81 -12.54 18.42
CA VAL A 246 5.28 -11.20 18.81
C VAL A 246 6.69 -11.27 19.38
N GLN A 247 7.53 -10.31 19.01
CA GLN A 247 8.79 -10.00 19.70
C GLN A 247 8.70 -8.58 20.21
N PHE A 248 9.01 -8.39 21.49
CA PHE A 248 8.96 -7.08 22.12
C PHE A 248 10.36 -6.46 22.16
N ILE A 249 10.60 -5.49 21.29
CA ILE A 249 11.93 -4.95 21.00
C ILE A 249 12.29 -3.80 21.94
N SER A 250 11.30 -3.00 22.33
CA SER A 250 11.41 -1.99 23.38
C SER A 250 10.02 -1.71 23.95
N ASP A 251 9.92 -0.69 24.79
CA ASP A 251 8.63 -0.18 25.27
C ASP A 251 7.78 0.47 24.15
N GLU A 252 8.43 0.82 23.03
CA GLU A 252 7.84 1.51 21.89
C GLU A 252 7.78 0.68 20.60
N TYR A 253 8.49 -0.45 20.53
CA TYR A 253 8.64 -1.21 19.29
C TYR A 253 8.36 -2.70 19.48
N VAL A 254 7.61 -3.26 18.53
CA VAL A 254 7.32 -4.71 18.45
C VAL A 254 7.56 -5.23 17.03
N ILE A 255 7.79 -6.53 16.91
CA ILE A 255 7.77 -7.23 15.62
C ILE A 255 6.71 -8.31 15.70
N VAL A 256 5.74 -8.27 14.79
CA VAL A 256 4.64 -9.23 14.73
C VAL A 256 4.77 -10.06 13.46
N ARG A 257 4.60 -11.38 13.58
CA ARG A 257 4.56 -12.31 12.45
C ARG A 257 3.21 -12.98 12.39
N VAL A 258 2.62 -12.95 11.20
CA VAL A 258 1.28 -13.47 10.92
C VAL A 258 1.38 -14.38 9.70
N SER A 259 0.69 -15.52 9.71
CA SER A 259 0.64 -16.40 8.54
C SER A 259 -0.12 -15.75 7.39
N ARG A 260 0.22 -16.15 6.16
CA ARG A 260 -0.51 -15.75 4.96
C ARG A 260 -2.01 -16.03 5.10
N ASP A 261 -2.35 -17.21 5.59
CA ASP A 261 -3.75 -17.64 5.69
C ASP A 261 -4.56 -16.72 6.62
N LEU A 262 -3.97 -16.24 7.72
CA LEU A 262 -4.60 -15.27 8.61
C LEU A 262 -4.73 -13.88 7.98
N VAL A 263 -3.76 -13.44 7.19
CA VAL A 263 -3.82 -12.14 6.50
C VAL A 263 -4.94 -12.10 5.45
N PHE A 264 -5.17 -13.21 4.75
CA PHE A 264 -6.15 -13.28 3.66
C PHE A 264 -7.48 -13.95 4.02
N GLU A 265 -7.68 -14.40 5.27
CA GLU A 265 -8.84 -15.21 5.66
C GLU A 265 -10.19 -14.61 5.27
N ARG A 266 -10.38 -13.30 5.52
CA ARG A 266 -11.63 -12.59 5.24
C ARG A 266 -11.61 -11.84 3.90
N ASN A 267 -10.62 -12.13 3.05
CA ASN A 267 -10.53 -11.58 1.71
C ASN A 267 -11.33 -12.44 0.74
N SER A 268 -12.16 -11.81 -0.09
CA SER A 268 -12.92 -12.49 -1.15
C SER A 268 -12.06 -12.83 -2.36
N ARG A 269 -10.89 -12.20 -2.50
CA ARG A 269 -9.96 -12.42 -3.61
C ARG A 269 -9.05 -13.63 -3.33
N PRO A 270 -8.65 -14.38 -4.37
CA PRO A 270 -7.68 -15.45 -4.22
C PRO A 270 -6.35 -14.90 -3.68
N ILE A 271 -5.68 -15.71 -2.86
CA ILE A 271 -4.37 -15.35 -2.31
C ILE A 271 -3.35 -15.28 -3.46
N PRO A 272 -2.63 -14.15 -3.63
CA PRO A 272 -1.61 -14.05 -4.66
C PRO A 272 -0.52 -15.11 -4.47
N GLU A 273 -0.10 -15.78 -5.55
CA GLU A 273 0.96 -16.81 -5.48
C GLU A 273 2.30 -16.24 -4.99
N SER A 274 2.56 -14.98 -5.33
CA SER A 274 3.73 -14.22 -4.90
C SER A 274 3.71 -13.81 -3.42
N ALA A 275 2.57 -13.97 -2.72
CA ALA A 275 2.44 -13.55 -1.33
C ALA A 275 3.29 -14.44 -0.38
N PRO A 276 4.05 -13.83 0.55
CA PRO A 276 4.91 -14.57 1.45
C PRO A 276 4.10 -15.46 2.39
N LYS A 277 4.64 -16.63 2.76
CA LYS A 277 4.01 -17.54 3.74
C LYS A 277 3.81 -16.90 5.11
N THR A 278 4.63 -15.91 5.45
CA THR A 278 4.57 -15.18 6.71
C THR A 278 4.85 -13.71 6.46
N PHE A 279 3.93 -12.86 6.89
CA PHE A 279 4.10 -11.42 6.89
C PHE A 279 4.80 -10.99 8.17
N LYS A 280 5.75 -10.06 8.05
CA LYS A 280 6.53 -9.54 9.17
C LYS A 280 6.20 -8.06 9.36
N PHE A 281 5.28 -7.78 10.26
CA PHE A 281 4.89 -6.43 10.62
C PHE A 281 5.85 -5.85 11.64
N MET A 282 6.26 -4.61 11.41
CA MET A 282 7.03 -3.78 12.32
C MET A 282 6.06 -2.85 13.04
N GLY A 283 6.02 -2.91 14.37
CA GLY A 283 5.08 -2.18 15.19
C GLY A 283 5.73 -1.01 15.92
N ILE A 284 5.07 0.16 15.87
CA ILE A 284 5.49 1.37 16.58
C ILE A 284 4.36 1.82 17.49
N LEU A 285 4.66 2.10 18.76
CA LEU A 285 3.71 2.56 19.76
C LEU A 285 2.99 3.82 19.27
N ARG A 286 1.66 3.78 19.29
CA ARG A 286 0.79 4.87 18.89
C ARG A 286 0.52 5.75 20.10
N THR A 287 1.30 6.81 20.25
CA THR A 287 0.99 7.90 21.19
C THR A 287 0.15 8.97 20.51
N LEU A 288 -0.55 9.81 21.29
CA LEU A 288 -1.28 10.95 20.75
C LEU A 288 -0.37 11.89 19.95
N GLU A 289 0.87 12.08 20.41
CA GLU A 289 1.88 12.89 19.73
C GLU A 289 2.30 12.28 18.39
N LYS A 290 2.63 10.98 18.38
CA LYS A 290 2.98 10.26 17.14
C LYS A 290 1.81 10.26 16.15
N ALA A 291 0.57 10.10 16.63
CA ALA A 291 -0.62 10.17 15.79
C ALA A 291 -0.84 11.58 15.19
N LYS A 292 -0.62 12.65 15.96
CA LYS A 292 -0.69 14.03 15.45
C LYS A 292 0.42 14.34 14.45
N ALA A 293 1.65 13.91 14.75
CA ALA A 293 2.81 14.08 13.87
C ALA A 293 2.59 13.34 12.54
N GLU A 294 2.09 12.11 12.58
CA GLU A 294 1.74 11.35 11.39
C GLU A 294 0.62 12.02 10.60
N ALA A 295 -0.45 12.49 11.26
CA ALA A 295 -1.53 13.20 10.57
C ALA A 295 -1.03 14.49 9.89
N ARG A 296 -0.03 15.16 10.47
CA ARG A 296 0.64 16.31 9.87
C ARG A 296 1.50 15.91 8.67
N GLU A 297 2.35 14.89 8.82
CA GLU A 297 3.18 14.34 7.73
C GLU A 297 2.31 13.93 6.53
N ARG A 298 1.19 13.23 6.78
CA ARG A 298 0.26 12.80 5.71
C ARG A 298 -0.52 13.96 5.07
N ARG A 299 -0.71 15.08 5.76
CA ARG A 299 -1.32 16.30 5.17
C ARG A 299 -0.31 17.10 4.36
N GLU A 300 0.91 17.23 4.87
CA GLU A 300 1.98 17.96 4.19
C GLU A 300 2.47 17.18 2.96
N GLY A 301 2.57 15.84 3.02
CA GLY A 301 2.91 14.98 1.88
C GLY A 301 1.83 14.99 0.78
N ARG A 302 0.55 15.07 1.15
CA ARG A 302 -0.56 15.22 0.17
C ARG A 302 -0.65 16.62 -0.45
N ARG A 303 0.10 17.61 0.04
CA ARG A 303 0.07 18.98 -0.49
C ARG A 303 1.00 19.17 -1.70
N TRP A 304 1.80 18.16 -2.04
CA TRP A 304 2.77 18.17 -3.13
C TRP A 304 2.48 17.10 -4.20
N VAL A 305 1.25 16.57 -4.21
CA VAL A 305 0.74 15.67 -5.25
C VAL A 305 -0.38 16.36 -5.99
#